data_AF-A0A3C0NSA2-F1
#
_entry.id   AF-A0A3C0NSA2-F1
#
_cell.length_a   1.000
_cell.length_b   1.000
_cell.length_c   1.000
_cell.angle_alpha   90.00
_cell.angle_beta   90.00
_cell.angle_gamma   90.00
#
_symmetry.space_group_name_H-M   'P 1'
#
loop_
_entity.id
_entity.type
_entity.pdbx_description
1 polymer ?
#
loop_
_entity_poly.entity_id
_entity_poly.type
_entity_poly.pdbx_seq_one_letter_code
_entity_poly.pdbx_strand_id
1 'polypeptide(L)'
;VETLKKELETTESKVATFKERYAGALPEHMEMHMNLLQQTAMDIKEIDRDYKSTQEELRYLDVELATARSGINKRLGDTPTATFSSEAELNKVKLELERAQSLYSESHPTVKSLKRRLENLEKTVAAENAGASVVKPKGADIETDLMVAKVQTKIDAAKARLISLDEQKRALRQKVDDLQARISRSPEVEKGLFTLMRDYENAKSKYEEVKSKQLNAKIAENLEQENKAERFTMVESPAFPEKPIKPNRKKLIGLGLFGAIAISFGFVFLLETINARVRGADALEAITKIRPLVTVPYIYTQAEIKRKKHFYRYLIIGLVAFIVISSIIVHLLVMPLDILFVKLLNRFA
;
A
#
# COMPACT_ATOMS: atom_id res chain seq x y z
N VAL A 1 13.63 -17.89 7.63
CA VAL A 1 14.22 -16.72 8.34
C VAL A 1 15.30 -16.07 7.50
N GLU A 2 16.35 -16.79 7.06
CA GLU A 2 17.40 -16.21 6.20
C GLU A 2 16.87 -15.66 4.88
N THR A 3 15.92 -16.33 4.23
CA THR A 3 15.27 -15.84 3.01
C THR A 3 14.56 -14.50 3.22
N LEU A 4 13.77 -14.38 4.29
CA LEU A 4 13.08 -13.14 4.68
C LEU A 4 14.06 -12.03 5.09
N LYS A 5 15.18 -12.40 5.74
CA LYS A 5 16.25 -11.46 6.07
C LYS A 5 16.85 -10.88 4.80
N LYS A 6 17.17 -11.74 3.82
CA LYS A 6 17.71 -11.30 2.53
C LYS A 6 16.70 -10.42 1.77
N GLU A 7 15.42 -10.77 1.80
CA GLU A 7 14.36 -9.94 1.21
C GLU A 7 14.29 -8.56 1.86
N LEU A 8 14.34 -8.49 3.20
CA LEU A 8 14.41 -7.23 3.95
C LEU A 8 15.65 -6.39 3.59
N GLU A 9 16.84 -7.00 3.56
CA GLU A 9 18.07 -6.32 3.16
C GLU A 9 17.97 -5.78 1.71
N THR A 10 17.28 -6.50 0.82
CA THR A 10 17.08 -6.02 -0.56
C THR A 10 16.08 -4.85 -0.64
N THR A 11 15.01 -4.84 0.16
CA THR A 11 14.06 -3.72 0.18
C THR A 11 14.67 -2.50 0.85
N GLU A 12 15.44 -2.68 1.92
CA GLU A 12 16.24 -1.62 2.55
C GLU A 12 17.20 -0.97 1.54
N SER A 13 17.97 -1.78 0.80
CA SER A 13 18.89 -1.29 -0.22
C SER A 13 18.16 -0.53 -1.34
N LYS A 14 16.97 -1.01 -1.77
CA LYS A 14 16.14 -0.30 -2.75
C LYS A 14 15.64 1.04 -2.21
N VAL A 15 15.21 1.12 -0.94
CA VAL A 15 14.80 2.38 -0.31
C VAL A 15 15.99 3.34 -0.24
N ALA A 16 17.16 2.87 0.19
CA ALA A 16 18.37 3.68 0.30
C ALA A 16 18.81 4.25 -1.06
N THR A 17 18.93 3.39 -2.07
CA THR A 17 19.31 3.80 -3.44
C THR A 17 18.28 4.72 -4.08
N PHE A 18 16.99 4.55 -3.78
CA PHE A 18 15.94 5.46 -4.22
C PHE A 18 16.08 6.84 -3.55
N LYS A 19 16.29 6.89 -2.24
CA LYS A 19 16.53 8.15 -1.52
C LYS A 19 17.77 8.87 -2.01
N GLU A 20 18.85 8.15 -2.28
CA GLU A 20 20.10 8.71 -2.81
C GLU A 20 19.90 9.29 -4.23
N ARG A 21 19.26 8.55 -5.13
CA ARG A 21 19.00 8.99 -6.50
C ARG A 21 18.11 10.24 -6.57
N TYR A 22 17.16 10.37 -5.65
CA TYR A 22 16.18 11.47 -5.63
C TYR A 22 16.36 12.43 -4.45
N ALA A 23 17.56 12.52 -3.87
CA ALA A 23 17.84 13.34 -2.69
C ALA A 23 17.35 14.80 -2.82
N GLY A 24 17.47 15.38 -4.02
CA GLY A 24 17.05 16.75 -4.31
C GLY A 24 15.54 16.97 -4.46
N ALA A 25 14.71 15.94 -4.46
CA ALA A 25 13.25 16.00 -4.64
C ALA A 25 12.50 15.17 -3.59
N LEU A 26 13.13 14.93 -2.44
CA LEU A 26 12.49 14.21 -1.34
C LEU A 26 11.38 15.06 -0.69
N PRO A 27 10.26 14.43 -0.28
CA PRO A 27 9.16 15.11 0.42
C PRO A 27 9.61 15.78 1.73
N GLU A 28 10.58 15.17 2.43
CA GLU A 28 11.16 15.69 3.66
C GLU A 28 11.77 17.10 3.49
N HIS A 29 12.18 17.47 2.27
CA HIS A 29 12.75 18.78 1.95
C HIS A 29 11.77 19.71 1.23
N MET A 30 10.53 19.30 1.00
CA MET A 30 9.54 20.08 0.25
C MET A 30 9.25 21.43 0.90
N GLU A 31 9.05 21.44 2.22
CA GLU A 31 8.80 22.67 2.98
C GLU A 31 10.00 23.62 2.91
N MET A 32 11.22 23.08 3.04
CA MET A 32 12.46 23.84 2.87
C MET A 32 12.58 24.44 1.46
N HIS A 33 12.31 23.66 0.42
CA HIS A 33 12.37 24.14 -0.97
C HIS A 33 11.30 25.20 -1.26
N MET A 34 10.10 25.08 -0.69
CA MET A 34 9.04 26.10 -0.81
C MET A 34 9.43 27.40 -0.13
N ASN A 35 9.98 27.34 1.08
CA ASN A 35 10.46 28.51 1.79
C ASN A 35 11.62 29.19 1.04
N LEU A 36 12.57 28.40 0.52
CA LEU A 36 13.68 28.91 -0.27
C LEU A 36 13.20 29.51 -1.60
N LEU A 37 12.18 28.93 -2.24
CA LEU A 37 11.55 29.47 -3.45
C LEU A 37 10.90 30.82 -3.16
N GLN A 38 10.15 30.93 -2.06
CA GLN A 38 9.52 32.19 -1.64
C GLN A 38 10.57 33.26 -1.34
N GLN A 39 11.63 32.92 -0.61
CA GLN A 39 12.74 33.83 -0.32
C GLN A 39 13.43 34.28 -1.62
N THR A 40 13.79 33.35 -2.49
CA THR A 40 14.45 33.66 -3.78
C THR A 40 13.55 34.55 -4.67
N ALA A 41 12.23 34.34 -4.63
CA ALA A 41 11.28 35.19 -5.35
C ALA A 41 11.20 36.62 -4.78
N MET A 42 11.32 36.77 -3.45
CA MET A 42 11.43 38.08 -2.81
C MET A 42 12.75 38.77 -3.20
N ASP A 43 13.87 38.05 -3.18
CA ASP A 43 15.18 38.57 -3.59
C ASP A 43 15.16 39.07 -5.04
N ILE A 44 14.52 38.33 -5.96
CA ILE A 44 14.34 38.77 -7.35
C ILE A 44 13.55 40.07 -7.43
N LYS A 45 12.51 40.23 -6.60
CA LYS A 45 11.69 41.44 -6.57
C LYS A 45 12.48 42.63 -6.03
N GLU A 46 13.34 42.41 -5.05
CA GLU A 46 14.26 43.42 -4.53
C GLU A 46 15.28 43.86 -5.58
N ILE A 47 15.94 42.91 -6.26
CA ILE A 47 16.86 43.22 -7.36
C ILE A 47 16.15 43.94 -8.52
N ASP A 48 14.90 43.58 -8.84
CA ASP A 48 14.14 44.27 -9.89
C ASP A 48 13.85 45.73 -9.52
N ARG A 49 13.58 46.01 -8.24
CA ARG A 49 13.42 47.37 -7.73
C ARG A 49 14.73 48.15 -7.82
N ASP A 50 15.84 47.56 -7.40
CA ASP A 50 17.16 48.19 -7.44
C ASP A 50 17.63 48.44 -8.87
N TYR A 51 17.35 47.51 -9.78
CA TYR A 51 17.62 47.65 -11.20
C TYR A 51 16.87 48.85 -11.78
N LYS A 52 15.57 48.96 -11.52
CA LYS A 52 14.75 50.10 -11.97
C LYS A 52 15.22 51.41 -11.37
N SER A 53 15.53 51.44 -10.07
CA SER A 53 16.06 52.63 -9.40
C SER A 53 17.39 53.08 -10.02
N THR A 54 18.31 52.15 -10.28
CA THR A 54 19.62 52.45 -10.90
C THR A 54 19.44 52.88 -12.36
N GLN A 55 18.45 52.34 -13.07
CA GLN A 55 18.12 52.75 -14.43
C GLN A 55 17.56 54.19 -14.48
N GLU A 56 16.73 54.57 -13.51
CA GLU A 56 16.25 55.94 -13.35
C GLU A 56 17.38 56.91 -13.00
N GLU A 57 18.29 56.51 -12.09
CA GLU A 57 19.51 57.26 -11.75
C GLU A 57 20.40 57.48 -12.98
N LEU A 58 20.62 56.44 -13.78
CA LEU A 58 21.39 56.54 -15.02
C LEU A 58 20.75 57.53 -16.01
N ARG A 59 19.42 57.47 -16.18
CA ARG A 59 18.69 58.41 -17.03
C ARG A 59 18.84 59.85 -16.53
N TYR A 60 18.83 60.06 -15.22
CA TYR A 60 19.07 61.37 -14.61
C TYR A 60 20.51 61.85 -14.88
N LEU A 61 21.52 61.00 -14.67
CA LEU A 61 22.92 61.32 -14.94
C LEU A 61 23.19 61.60 -16.42
N ASP A 62 22.50 60.93 -17.35
CA ASP A 62 22.60 61.21 -18.79
C ASP A 62 22.08 62.61 -19.13
N VAL A 63 20.99 63.06 -18.49
CA VAL A 63 20.48 64.43 -18.62
C VAL A 63 21.43 65.43 -17.99
N GLU A 64 22.00 65.13 -16.82
CA GLU A 64 23.03 65.95 -16.16
C GLU A 64 24.28 66.09 -17.06
N LEU A 65 24.74 65.01 -17.67
CA LEU A 65 25.86 65.01 -18.61
C LEU A 65 25.56 65.88 -19.84
N ALA A 66 24.35 65.76 -20.40
CA ALA A 66 23.92 66.57 -21.55
C ALA A 66 23.88 68.06 -21.22
N THR A 67 23.40 68.44 -20.03
CA THR A 67 23.38 69.84 -19.56
C THR A 67 24.78 70.37 -19.24
N ALA A 68 25.64 69.57 -18.63
CA ALA A 68 27.04 69.89 -18.36
C ALA A 68 27.83 70.12 -19.65
N ARG A 69 27.64 69.25 -20.67
CA ARG A 69 28.25 69.40 -22.00
C ARG A 69 27.72 70.60 -22.79
N SER A 70 26.46 71.01 -22.56
CA SER A 70 25.83 72.16 -23.21
C SER A 70 26.17 73.51 -22.54
N GLY A 71 26.86 73.50 -21.38
CA GLY A 71 27.31 74.73 -20.70
C GLY A 71 26.18 75.61 -20.15
N ILE A 72 24.96 75.09 -20.03
CA ILE A 72 23.74 75.86 -19.71
C ILE A 72 23.82 76.46 -18.29
N ASN A 73 24.49 75.79 -17.34
CA ASN A 73 24.61 76.25 -15.95
C ASN A 73 25.49 77.50 -15.76
N LYS A 74 26.27 77.92 -16.76
CA LYS A 74 27.15 79.10 -16.66
C LYS A 74 26.56 80.38 -17.28
N ARG A 75 25.36 80.32 -17.87
CA ARG A 75 24.76 81.46 -18.60
C ARG A 75 23.81 82.35 -17.78
N LEU A 76 23.60 82.06 -16.49
CA LEU A 76 22.71 82.87 -15.64
C LEU A 76 23.38 84.08 -14.96
N GLY A 77 24.65 84.35 -15.27
CA GLY A 77 25.39 85.45 -14.66
C GLY A 77 26.60 85.88 -15.50
N ASP A 78 26.37 86.35 -16.72
CA ASP A 78 27.02 87.53 -17.31
C ASP A 78 26.62 87.69 -18.79
N THR A 79 26.64 88.94 -19.23
CA THR A 79 26.20 89.53 -20.51
C THR A 79 26.50 88.73 -21.80
N PRO A 80 25.68 88.94 -22.86
CA PRO A 80 25.65 88.10 -24.05
C PRO A 80 26.86 88.36 -24.95
N THR A 81 27.78 87.40 -25.01
CA THR A 81 28.73 87.30 -26.12
C THR A 81 28.30 86.15 -27.02
N ALA A 82 27.87 86.52 -28.23
CA ALA A 82 27.35 85.65 -29.27
C ALA A 82 28.46 84.87 -29.97
N THR A 83 29.19 84.02 -29.25
CA THR A 83 30.29 83.21 -29.82
C THR A 83 30.08 81.70 -29.70
N PHE A 84 28.98 81.25 -29.10
CA PHE A 84 28.67 79.82 -28.93
C PHE A 84 27.45 79.33 -29.72
N SER A 85 26.84 80.17 -30.56
CA SER A 85 25.75 79.73 -31.45
C SER A 85 26.28 79.01 -32.70
N SER A 86 27.39 79.48 -33.28
CA SER A 86 27.92 78.98 -34.55
C SER A 86 28.38 77.52 -34.49
N GLU A 87 29.11 77.10 -33.44
CA GLU A 87 29.57 75.72 -33.27
C GLU A 87 28.45 74.73 -32.89
N ALA A 88 27.50 75.17 -32.05
CA ALA A 88 26.34 74.36 -31.69
C ALA A 88 25.40 74.15 -32.89
N GLU A 89 25.21 75.18 -33.73
CA GLU A 89 24.47 75.07 -34.99
C GLU A 89 25.19 74.19 -36.01
N LEU A 90 26.52 74.25 -36.08
CA LEU A 90 27.33 73.38 -36.94
C LEU A 90 27.15 71.90 -36.56
N ASN A 91 27.21 71.56 -35.28
CA ASN A 91 26.97 70.18 -34.82
C ASN A 91 25.53 69.71 -35.09
N LYS A 92 24.53 70.59 -34.95
CA LYS A 92 23.13 70.27 -35.27
C LYS A 92 22.94 70.00 -36.76
N VAL A 93 23.47 70.86 -37.63
CA VAL A 93 23.39 70.70 -39.10
C VAL A 93 24.13 69.44 -39.56
N LYS A 94 25.26 69.09 -38.92
CA LYS A 94 25.99 67.85 -39.19
C LYS A 94 25.15 66.61 -38.87
N LEU A 95 24.46 66.60 -37.73
CA LEU A 95 23.61 65.49 -37.30
C LEU A 95 22.33 65.36 -38.14
N GLU A 96 21.77 66.49 -38.61
CA GLU A 96 20.67 66.52 -39.59
C GLU A 96 21.12 66.00 -40.96
N LEU A 97 22.34 66.31 -41.39
CA LEU A 97 22.93 65.81 -42.63
C LEU A 97 23.16 64.30 -42.58
N GLU A 98 23.69 63.78 -41.47
CA GLU A 98 23.92 62.34 -41.29
C GLU A 98 22.61 61.54 -41.33
N ARG A 99 21.54 62.08 -40.71
CA ARG A 99 20.17 61.53 -40.83
C ARG A 99 19.60 61.67 -42.24
N ALA A 100 19.87 62.77 -42.95
CA ALA A 100 19.39 62.95 -44.31
C ALA A 100 20.12 62.02 -45.30
N GLN A 101 21.41 61.72 -45.08
CA GLN A 101 22.19 60.80 -45.89
C GLN A 101 21.79 59.33 -45.70
N SER A 102 21.22 58.96 -44.55
CA SER A 102 20.67 57.60 -44.37
C SER A 102 19.32 57.39 -45.05
N LEU A 103 18.59 58.47 -45.37
CA LEU A 103 17.26 58.44 -45.98
C LEU A 103 17.26 58.83 -47.47
N TYR A 104 18.20 59.66 -47.91
CA TYR A 104 18.24 60.23 -49.25
C TYR A 104 19.61 60.05 -49.91
N SER A 105 19.65 59.90 -51.24
CA SER A 105 20.91 59.80 -51.98
C SER A 105 21.65 61.14 -52.02
N GLU A 106 22.95 61.10 -52.30
CA GLU A 106 23.81 62.30 -52.34
C GLU A 106 23.36 63.37 -53.35
N SER A 107 22.57 63.01 -54.35
CA SER A 107 22.04 63.92 -55.36
C SER A 107 20.77 64.66 -54.93
N HIS A 108 20.17 64.32 -53.79
CA HIS A 108 18.90 64.89 -53.32
C HIS A 108 19.05 66.39 -52.96
N PRO A 109 18.11 67.27 -53.35
CA PRO A 109 18.20 68.71 -53.11
C PRO A 109 18.39 69.08 -51.63
N THR A 110 17.79 68.31 -50.72
CA THR A 110 17.94 68.49 -49.26
C THR A 110 19.35 68.19 -48.76
N VAL A 111 20.03 67.16 -49.30
CA VAL A 111 21.41 66.83 -48.91
C VAL A 111 22.36 67.91 -49.44
N LYS A 112 22.13 68.40 -50.67
CA LYS A 112 22.92 69.51 -51.25
C LYS A 112 22.75 70.82 -50.47
N SER A 113 21.53 71.16 -50.06
CA SER A 113 21.29 72.38 -49.28
C SER A 113 21.90 72.32 -47.88
N LEU A 114 21.85 71.15 -47.22
CA LEU A 114 22.51 70.90 -45.95
C LEU A 114 24.05 70.92 -46.07
N LYS A 115 24.63 70.27 -47.10
CA LYS A 115 26.08 70.33 -47.37
C LYS A 115 26.55 71.78 -47.59
N ARG A 116 25.81 72.57 -48.37
CA ARG A 116 26.14 73.99 -48.60
C ARG A 116 26.02 74.83 -47.33
N ARG A 117 25.03 74.53 -46.49
CA ARG A 117 24.85 75.22 -45.20
C ARG A 117 25.97 74.88 -44.22
N LEU A 118 26.40 73.60 -44.18
CA LEU A 118 27.55 73.14 -43.41
C LEU A 118 28.83 73.87 -43.86
N GLU A 119 29.11 73.91 -45.16
CA GLU A 119 30.30 74.58 -45.70
C GLU A 119 30.34 76.09 -45.37
N ASN A 120 29.18 76.75 -45.41
CA ASN A 120 29.09 78.17 -45.02
C ASN A 120 29.32 78.35 -43.52
N LEU A 121 28.74 77.49 -42.68
CA LEU A 121 28.94 77.50 -41.23
C LEU A 121 30.39 77.19 -40.85
N GLU A 122 31.04 76.25 -41.54
CA GLU A 122 32.46 75.93 -41.36
C GLU A 122 33.34 77.14 -41.71
N LYS A 123 33.02 77.87 -42.79
CA LYS A 123 33.73 79.10 -43.17
C LYS A 123 33.53 80.22 -42.15
N THR A 124 32.32 80.39 -41.60
CA THR A 124 32.07 81.40 -40.56
C THR A 124 32.80 81.07 -39.26
N VAL A 125 32.81 79.80 -38.84
CA VAL A 125 33.55 79.35 -37.65
C VAL A 125 35.07 79.48 -37.89
N ALA A 126 35.57 79.14 -39.08
CA ALA A 126 36.98 79.31 -39.42
C ALA A 126 37.42 80.79 -39.45
N ALA A 127 36.55 81.70 -39.93
CA ALA A 127 36.80 83.14 -39.93
C ALA A 127 36.74 83.76 -38.52
N GLU A 128 35.81 83.30 -37.68
CA GLU A 128 35.73 83.69 -36.26
C GLU A 128 36.99 83.24 -35.48
N ASN A 129 37.56 82.08 -35.81
CA ASN A 129 38.79 81.57 -35.19
C ASN A 129 40.08 82.29 -35.67
N ALA A 130 40.08 82.92 -36.84
CA ALA A 130 41.26 83.60 -37.39
C ALA A 130 41.42 85.06 -36.91
N GLY A 131 40.37 85.67 -36.34
CA GLY A 131 40.35 87.07 -35.86
C GLY A 131 40.51 87.26 -34.36
N ALA A 132 40.54 86.19 -33.55
CA ALA A 132 40.65 86.26 -32.10
C ALA A 132 42.10 86.04 -31.64
N SER A 133 42.81 87.14 -31.38
CA SER A 133 44.02 87.13 -30.55
C SER A 133 43.80 86.34 -29.26
N VAL A 134 44.80 85.52 -28.96
CA VAL A 134 44.92 84.65 -27.78
C VAL A 134 44.53 85.37 -26.49
N VAL A 135 43.28 85.18 -26.08
CA VAL A 135 42.88 85.15 -24.68
C VAL A 135 42.27 83.78 -24.47
N LYS A 136 43.12 82.80 -24.13
CA LYS A 136 42.67 81.55 -23.52
C LYS A 136 42.02 81.90 -22.19
N PRO A 137 40.70 81.70 -21.96
CA PRO A 137 40.19 81.61 -20.61
C PRO A 137 40.57 80.22 -20.09
N LYS A 138 41.85 80.02 -19.74
CA LYS A 138 42.43 78.74 -19.32
C LYS A 138 41.90 78.21 -17.97
N GLY A 139 40.81 78.79 -17.45
CA GLY A 139 40.13 78.36 -16.23
C GLY A 139 38.67 77.93 -16.44
N ALA A 140 38.02 78.24 -17.57
CA ALA A 140 36.60 77.91 -17.79
C ALA A 140 36.38 76.48 -18.33
N ASP A 141 37.32 75.98 -19.13
CA ASP A 141 37.23 74.66 -19.75
C ASP A 141 37.58 73.52 -18.79
N ILE A 142 38.56 73.74 -17.89
CA ILE A 142 39.03 72.73 -16.93
C ILE A 142 37.93 72.38 -15.92
N GLU A 143 37.14 73.36 -15.47
CA GLU A 143 36.06 73.13 -14.49
C GLU A 143 34.89 72.37 -15.12
N THR A 144 34.56 72.68 -16.38
CA THR A 144 33.49 72.00 -17.13
C THR A 144 33.92 70.59 -17.53
N ASP A 145 35.17 70.40 -17.95
CA ASP A 145 35.76 69.09 -18.26
C ASP A 145 35.86 68.21 -17.01
N LEU A 146 36.23 68.78 -15.86
CA LEU A 146 36.23 68.07 -14.57
C LEU A 146 34.80 67.68 -14.13
N MET A 147 33.80 68.52 -14.36
CA MET A 147 32.40 68.21 -14.07
C MET A 147 31.88 67.09 -14.97
N VAL A 148 32.17 67.14 -16.27
CA VAL A 148 31.84 66.10 -17.25
C VAL A 148 32.51 64.78 -16.88
N ALA A 149 33.80 64.81 -16.51
CA ALA A 149 34.52 63.61 -16.06
C ALA A 149 33.90 63.01 -14.80
N LYS A 150 33.52 63.83 -13.80
CA LYS A 150 32.82 63.35 -12.59
C LYS A 150 31.47 62.70 -12.91
N VAL A 151 30.65 63.32 -13.76
CA VAL A 151 29.35 62.74 -14.15
C VAL A 151 29.57 61.45 -14.96
N GLN A 152 30.56 61.41 -15.85
CA GLN A 152 30.91 60.22 -16.61
C GLN A 152 31.32 59.05 -15.69
N THR A 153 32.14 59.29 -14.66
CA THR A 153 32.50 58.23 -13.70
C THR A 153 31.29 57.69 -12.94
N LYS A 154 30.30 58.54 -12.59
CA LYS A 154 29.04 58.08 -11.99
C LYS A 154 28.20 57.25 -12.96
N ILE A 155 28.14 57.64 -14.23
CA ILE A 155 27.45 56.87 -15.29
C ILE A 155 28.09 55.50 -15.45
N ASP A 156 29.42 55.43 -15.51
CA ASP A 156 30.13 54.16 -15.68
C ASP A 156 29.96 53.25 -14.45
N ALA A 157 29.95 53.82 -13.24
CA ALA A 157 29.61 53.10 -12.02
C ALA A 157 28.16 52.58 -12.01
N ALA A 158 27.19 53.39 -12.43
CA ALA A 158 25.79 52.99 -12.54
C ALA A 158 25.58 51.89 -13.59
N LYS A 159 26.27 51.96 -14.74
CA LYS A 159 26.27 50.90 -15.77
C LYS A 159 26.85 49.60 -15.22
N ALA A 160 27.99 49.66 -14.53
CA ALA A 160 28.58 48.48 -13.90
C ALA A 160 27.62 47.84 -12.87
N ARG A 161 26.92 48.68 -12.10
CA ARG A 161 25.88 48.21 -11.16
C ARG A 161 24.71 47.53 -11.86
N LEU A 162 24.20 48.09 -12.97
CA LEU A 162 23.14 47.46 -13.76
C LEU A 162 23.55 46.08 -14.31
N ILE A 163 24.78 45.96 -14.81
CA ILE A 163 25.31 44.67 -15.30
C ILE A 163 25.35 43.66 -14.15
N SER A 164 25.88 44.04 -12.99
CA SER A 164 25.93 43.14 -11.82
C SER A 164 24.53 42.73 -11.34
N LEU A 165 23.57 43.66 -11.29
CA LEU A 165 22.19 43.36 -10.89
C LEU A 165 21.51 42.42 -11.90
N ASP A 166 21.75 42.57 -13.20
CA ASP A 166 21.22 41.66 -14.21
C ASP A 166 21.83 40.26 -14.09
N GLU A 167 23.14 40.15 -13.85
CA GLU A 167 23.82 38.86 -13.59
C GLU A 167 23.25 38.17 -12.34
N GLN A 168 23.09 38.91 -11.24
CA GLN A 168 22.48 38.38 -10.01
C GLN A 168 21.04 37.92 -10.26
N LYS A 169 20.24 38.71 -10.98
CA LYS A 169 18.86 38.35 -11.36
C LYS A 169 18.81 37.07 -12.20
N ARG A 170 19.73 36.89 -13.16
CA ARG A 170 19.82 35.66 -13.96
C ARG A 170 20.17 34.44 -13.10
N ALA A 171 21.12 34.57 -12.17
CA ALA A 171 21.49 33.50 -11.26
C ALA A 171 20.33 33.09 -10.35
N LEU A 172 19.59 34.05 -9.79
CA LEU A 172 18.41 33.75 -8.95
C LEU A 172 17.28 33.12 -9.77
N ARG A 173 17.06 33.53 -11.02
CA ARG A 173 16.07 32.90 -11.91
C ARG A 173 16.41 31.44 -12.19
N GLN A 174 17.67 31.12 -12.48
CA GLN A 174 18.09 29.73 -12.64
C GLN A 174 17.85 28.91 -11.37
N LYS A 175 18.07 29.51 -10.18
CA LYS A 175 17.78 28.87 -8.90
C LYS A 175 16.28 28.63 -8.70
N VAL A 176 15.42 29.57 -9.09
CA VAL A 176 13.96 29.40 -9.09
C VAL A 176 13.55 28.23 -9.99
N ASP A 177 14.09 28.16 -11.21
CA ASP A 177 13.75 27.10 -12.18
C ASP A 177 14.17 25.72 -11.64
N ASP A 178 15.35 25.60 -11.03
CA ASP A 178 15.81 24.35 -10.39
C ASP A 178 14.91 23.95 -9.21
N LEU A 179 14.54 24.90 -8.34
CA LEU A 179 13.65 24.64 -7.21
C LEU A 179 12.26 24.21 -7.67
N GLN A 180 11.69 24.89 -8.68
CA GLN A 180 10.40 24.52 -9.26
C GLN A 180 10.45 23.13 -9.89
N ALA A 181 11.52 22.78 -10.60
CA ALA A 181 11.70 21.45 -11.17
C ALA A 181 11.75 20.36 -10.07
N ARG A 182 12.43 20.62 -8.95
CA ARG A 182 12.48 19.70 -7.81
C ARG A 182 11.11 19.54 -7.14
N ILE A 183 10.43 20.66 -6.89
CA ILE A 183 9.08 20.69 -6.30
C ILE A 183 8.08 19.94 -7.17
N SER A 184 8.10 20.15 -8.49
CA SER A 184 7.17 19.50 -9.43
C SER A 184 7.39 17.99 -9.54
N ARG A 185 8.62 17.50 -9.36
CA ARG A 185 8.95 16.06 -9.35
C ARG A 185 8.68 15.39 -8.01
N SER A 186 8.58 16.16 -6.92
CA SER A 186 8.40 15.64 -5.56
C SER A 186 7.21 14.68 -5.41
N PRO A 187 6.00 14.93 -5.97
CA PRO A 187 4.86 14.02 -5.81
C PRO A 187 5.07 12.63 -6.43
N GLU A 188 5.78 12.55 -7.56
CA GLU A 188 6.10 11.27 -8.20
C GLU A 188 7.13 10.49 -7.38
N VAL A 189 8.15 11.19 -6.89
CA VAL A 189 9.17 10.62 -5.98
C VAL A 189 8.52 10.13 -4.69
N GLU A 190 7.59 10.90 -4.12
CA GLU A 190 6.83 10.55 -2.92
C GLU A 190 6.04 9.26 -3.12
N LYS A 191 5.29 9.15 -4.23
CA LYS A 191 4.52 7.94 -4.55
C LYS A 191 5.41 6.71 -4.70
N GLY A 192 6.56 6.87 -5.34
CA GLY A 192 7.57 5.82 -5.48
C GLY A 192 8.15 5.38 -4.13
N LEU A 193 8.55 6.36 -3.30
CA LEU A 193 9.09 6.13 -1.97
C LEU A 193 8.05 5.47 -1.06
N PHE A 194 6.80 5.92 -1.08
CA PHE A 194 5.70 5.36 -0.31
C PHE A 194 5.49 3.87 -0.63
N THR A 195 5.54 3.52 -1.92
CA THR A 195 5.41 2.12 -2.36
C THR A 195 6.56 1.27 -1.81
N LEU A 196 7.81 1.75 -1.93
CA LEU A 196 9.00 1.09 -1.40
C LEU A 196 8.97 0.94 0.13
N MET A 197 8.53 1.98 0.84
CA MET A 197 8.39 1.98 2.30
C MET A 197 7.34 0.98 2.76
N ARG A 198 6.19 0.91 2.07
CA ARG A 198 5.15 -0.11 2.36
C ARG A 198 5.70 -1.52 2.19
N ASP A 199 6.46 -1.76 1.11
CA ASP A 199 7.06 -3.07 0.86
C ASP A 199 8.15 -3.42 1.89
N TYR A 200 8.95 -2.44 2.30
CA TYR A 200 9.90 -2.56 3.41
C TYR A 200 9.20 -2.91 4.72
N GLU A 201 8.15 -2.18 5.11
CA GLU A 201 7.41 -2.43 6.36
C GLU A 201 6.76 -3.83 6.37
N ASN A 202 6.21 -4.26 5.23
CA ASN A 202 5.69 -5.61 5.06
C ASN A 202 6.78 -6.69 5.21
N ALA A 203 7.95 -6.49 4.60
CA ALA A 203 9.08 -7.42 4.70
C ALA A 203 9.62 -7.50 6.13
N LYS A 204 9.74 -6.34 6.79
CA LYS A 204 10.18 -6.21 8.19
C LYS A 204 9.22 -6.93 9.13
N SER A 205 7.91 -6.67 9.03
CA SER A 205 6.88 -7.30 9.86
C SER A 205 6.89 -8.83 9.70
N LYS A 206 6.96 -9.35 8.46
CA LYS A 206 7.07 -10.79 8.20
C LYS A 206 8.35 -11.38 8.81
N TYR A 207 9.47 -10.70 8.66
CA TYR A 207 10.74 -11.15 9.23
C TYR A 207 10.68 -11.21 10.76
N GLU A 208 10.18 -10.17 11.42
CA GLU A 208 10.03 -10.09 12.87
C GLU A 208 9.09 -11.18 13.41
N GLU A 209 7.94 -11.39 12.76
CA GLU A 209 6.97 -12.43 13.15
C GLU A 209 7.60 -13.84 13.10
N VAL A 210 8.24 -14.19 11.98
CA VAL A 210 8.85 -15.51 11.81
C VAL A 210 10.07 -15.66 12.71
N LYS A 211 10.84 -14.60 12.93
CA LYS A 211 11.99 -14.61 13.85
C LYS A 211 11.55 -14.87 15.28
N SER A 212 10.47 -14.23 15.72
CA SER A 212 9.86 -14.44 17.04
C SER A 212 9.38 -15.89 17.20
N LYS A 213 8.66 -16.43 16.21
CA LYS A 213 8.23 -17.84 16.21
C LYS A 213 9.42 -18.82 16.25
N GLN A 214 10.50 -18.53 15.52
CA GLN A 214 11.72 -19.33 15.56
C GLN A 214 12.34 -19.32 16.97
N LEU A 215 12.40 -18.15 17.62
CA LEU A 215 12.93 -18.03 18.98
C LEU A 215 12.10 -18.86 19.97
N ASN A 216 10.77 -18.74 19.90
CA ASN A 216 9.85 -19.48 20.76
C ASN A 216 9.96 -21.00 20.55
N ALA A 217 10.03 -21.46 19.29
CA ALA A 217 10.23 -22.86 18.97
C ALA A 217 11.57 -23.38 19.54
N LYS A 218 12.65 -22.58 19.46
CA LYS A 218 13.95 -22.94 20.02
C LYS A 218 13.94 -22.98 21.55
N ILE A 219 13.19 -22.10 22.21
CA ILE A 219 12.99 -22.16 23.66
C ILE A 219 12.22 -23.43 24.04
N ALA A 220 11.13 -23.74 23.33
CA ALA A 220 10.35 -24.95 23.55
C ALA A 220 11.19 -26.23 23.32
N GLU A 221 12.00 -26.27 22.27
CA GLU A 221 12.94 -27.36 21.99
C GLU A 221 13.95 -27.54 23.13
N ASN A 222 14.57 -26.46 23.62
CA ASN A 222 15.50 -26.53 24.74
C ASN A 222 14.82 -26.99 26.04
N LEU A 223 13.59 -26.55 26.32
CA LEU A 223 12.82 -26.99 27.49
C LEU A 223 12.47 -28.49 27.43
N GLU A 224 12.15 -28.99 26.24
CA GLU A 224 11.94 -30.42 25.99
C GLU A 224 13.25 -31.21 26.17
N GLN A 225 14.35 -30.75 25.56
CA GLN A 225 15.68 -31.37 25.69
C GLN A 225 16.18 -31.41 27.14
N GLU A 226 15.94 -30.35 27.92
CA GLU A 226 16.29 -30.29 29.34
C GLU A 226 15.32 -31.06 30.25
N ASN A 227 14.29 -31.73 29.70
CA ASN A 227 13.20 -32.38 30.45
C ASN A 227 12.49 -31.45 31.45
N LYS A 228 12.48 -30.13 31.16
CA LYS A 228 11.81 -29.09 31.96
C LYS A 228 10.45 -28.66 31.38
N ALA A 229 10.02 -29.29 30.28
CA ALA A 229 8.67 -29.13 29.75
C ALA A 229 7.61 -29.72 30.70
N GLU A 230 6.36 -29.26 30.55
CA GLU A 230 5.23 -29.78 31.31
C GLU A 230 5.06 -31.29 31.07
N ARG A 231 5.48 -32.11 32.04
CA ARG A 231 5.31 -33.54 31.97
C ARG A 231 3.86 -33.86 32.31
N PHE A 232 3.09 -34.34 31.33
CA PHE A 232 1.78 -34.93 31.62
C PHE A 232 1.97 -36.14 32.53
N THR A 233 1.68 -35.96 33.83
CA THR A 233 1.68 -37.05 34.80
C THR A 233 0.30 -37.70 34.80
N MET A 234 0.28 -39.02 34.84
CA MET A 234 -0.97 -39.76 35.00
C MET A 234 -1.43 -39.60 36.45
N VAL A 235 -2.31 -38.64 36.70
CA VAL A 235 -2.89 -38.40 38.04
C VAL A 235 -3.77 -39.59 38.45
N GLU A 236 -4.55 -40.12 37.51
CA GLU A 236 -5.45 -41.25 37.75
C GLU A 236 -5.48 -42.18 36.53
N SER A 237 -5.40 -43.48 36.78
CA SER A 237 -5.52 -44.51 35.73
C SER A 237 -6.99 -44.71 35.34
N PRO A 238 -7.30 -45.00 34.06
CA PRO A 238 -8.68 -45.24 33.64
C PRO A 238 -9.28 -46.44 34.39
N ALA A 239 -10.41 -46.23 35.06
CA ALA A 239 -11.12 -47.30 35.75
C ALA A 239 -11.88 -48.20 34.76
N PHE A 240 -11.87 -49.51 35.02
CA PHE A 240 -12.68 -50.45 34.26
C PHE A 240 -14.16 -50.29 34.58
N PRO A 241 -15.06 -50.41 33.60
CA PRO A 241 -16.50 -50.28 33.84
C PRO A 241 -17.02 -51.48 34.66
N GLU A 242 -17.59 -51.21 35.84
CA GLU A 242 -18.20 -52.24 36.70
C GLU A 242 -19.45 -52.89 36.09
N LYS A 243 -20.09 -52.20 35.14
CA LYS A 243 -21.33 -52.65 34.48
C LYS A 243 -21.11 -52.69 32.98
N PRO A 244 -21.64 -53.72 32.29
CA PRO A 244 -21.56 -53.81 30.84
C PRO A 244 -22.26 -52.61 30.20
N ILE A 245 -21.54 -51.87 29.36
CA ILE A 245 -22.04 -50.66 28.70
C ILE A 245 -23.12 -51.01 27.67
N LYS A 246 -22.89 -52.07 26.86
CA LYS A 246 -23.84 -52.63 25.89
C LYS A 246 -23.58 -54.14 25.70
N PRO A 247 -24.58 -54.96 25.35
CA PRO A 247 -26.02 -54.71 25.33
C PRO A 247 -26.70 -54.93 26.70
N ASN A 248 -27.92 -54.41 26.89
CA ASN A 248 -28.69 -54.61 28.12
C ASN A 248 -29.17 -56.06 28.22
N ARG A 249 -28.50 -56.85 29.08
CA ARG A 249 -28.74 -58.29 29.26
C ARG A 249 -30.21 -58.63 29.55
N LYS A 250 -30.94 -57.78 30.29
CA LYS A 250 -32.36 -58.02 30.61
C LYS A 250 -33.26 -57.93 29.37
N LYS A 251 -32.99 -56.98 28.48
CA LYS A 251 -33.74 -56.83 27.22
C LYS A 251 -33.48 -58.00 26.28
N LEU A 252 -32.23 -58.47 26.22
CA LEU A 252 -31.84 -59.59 25.38
C LEU A 252 -32.50 -60.90 25.83
N ILE A 253 -32.54 -61.17 27.14
CA ILE A 253 -33.26 -62.33 27.70
C ILE A 253 -34.76 -62.22 27.42
N GLY A 254 -35.37 -61.03 27.62
CA GLY A 254 -36.79 -60.81 27.34
C GLY A 254 -37.15 -61.02 25.86
N LEU A 255 -36.34 -60.49 24.94
CA LEU A 255 -36.51 -60.69 23.50
C LEU A 255 -36.31 -62.14 23.09
N GLY A 256 -35.32 -62.83 23.65
CA GLY A 256 -35.07 -64.24 23.39
C GLY A 256 -36.23 -65.14 23.83
N LEU A 257 -36.77 -64.92 25.03
CA LEU A 257 -37.92 -65.67 25.53
C LEU A 257 -39.17 -65.44 24.67
N PHE A 258 -39.46 -64.17 24.35
CA PHE A 258 -40.59 -63.83 23.49
C PHE A 258 -40.44 -64.42 22.09
N GLY A 259 -39.23 -64.32 21.52
CA GLY A 259 -38.90 -64.91 20.22
C GLY A 259 -39.06 -66.43 20.20
N ALA A 260 -38.62 -67.13 21.25
CA ALA A 260 -38.79 -68.59 21.35
C ALA A 260 -40.26 -69.01 21.39
N ILE A 261 -41.10 -68.30 22.14
CA ILE A 261 -42.55 -68.55 22.18
C ILE A 261 -43.17 -68.29 20.81
N ALA A 262 -42.86 -67.15 20.19
CA ALA A 262 -43.38 -66.80 18.87
C ALA A 262 -42.99 -67.82 17.79
N ILE A 263 -41.72 -68.28 17.78
CA ILE A 263 -41.23 -69.30 16.85
C ILE A 263 -41.92 -70.65 17.11
N SER A 264 -42.11 -71.05 18.37
CA SER A 264 -42.79 -72.30 18.72
C SER A 264 -44.23 -72.32 18.23
N PHE A 265 -45.01 -71.27 18.55
CA PHE A 265 -46.39 -71.13 18.05
C PHE A 265 -46.44 -71.06 16.53
N GLY A 266 -45.54 -70.28 15.91
CA GLY A 266 -45.42 -70.19 14.46
C GLY A 266 -45.14 -71.54 13.80
N PHE A 267 -44.26 -72.34 14.40
CA PHE A 267 -43.92 -73.67 13.90
C PHE A 267 -45.09 -74.66 14.03
N VAL A 268 -45.81 -74.64 15.17
CA VAL A 268 -47.02 -75.45 15.34
C VAL A 268 -48.11 -75.03 14.35
N PHE A 269 -48.33 -73.73 14.16
CA PHE A 269 -49.29 -73.20 13.21
C PHE A 269 -48.94 -73.58 11.76
N LEU A 270 -47.65 -73.51 11.39
CA LEU A 270 -47.15 -73.93 10.09
C LEU A 270 -47.36 -75.43 9.86
N LEU A 271 -47.06 -76.26 10.87
CA LEU A 271 -47.28 -77.70 10.78
C LEU A 271 -48.77 -78.06 10.66
N GLU A 272 -49.66 -77.33 11.34
CA GLU A 272 -51.10 -77.56 11.24
C GLU A 272 -51.67 -77.10 9.89
N THR A 273 -51.21 -75.96 9.36
CA THR A 273 -51.64 -75.47 8.03
C THR A 273 -51.18 -76.36 6.89
N ILE A 274 -50.01 -77.00 6.99
CA ILE A 274 -49.53 -77.97 5.99
C ILE A 274 -50.30 -79.30 6.08
N ASN A 275 -50.85 -79.64 7.25
CA ASN A 275 -51.47 -80.94 7.49
C ASN A 275 -52.98 -80.95 7.14
N ALA A 276 -53.31 -81.22 5.88
CA ALA A 276 -54.68 -81.34 5.38
C ALA A 276 -55.40 -82.65 5.77
N ARG A 277 -55.24 -83.14 7.01
CA ARG A 277 -55.92 -84.35 7.49
C ARG A 277 -57.23 -84.00 8.19
N VAL A 278 -58.34 -84.64 7.77
CA VAL A 278 -59.63 -84.54 8.45
C VAL A 278 -59.55 -85.28 9.79
N ARG A 279 -59.72 -84.56 10.90
CA ARG A 279 -59.67 -85.13 12.26
C ARG A 279 -61.04 -85.04 12.92
N GLY A 280 -61.67 -86.20 13.12
CA GLY A 280 -62.93 -86.33 13.86
C GLY A 280 -64.19 -86.20 12.99
N ALA A 281 -65.33 -86.48 13.59
CA ALA A 281 -66.64 -86.48 12.94
C ALA A 281 -67.07 -85.06 12.52
N ASP A 282 -66.83 -84.06 13.37
CA ASP A 282 -67.23 -82.66 13.13
C ASP A 282 -66.51 -82.04 11.93
N ALA A 283 -65.21 -82.33 11.77
CA ALA A 283 -64.43 -81.86 10.62
C ALA A 283 -64.92 -82.50 9.30
N LEU A 284 -65.43 -83.73 9.37
CA LEU A 284 -65.98 -84.47 8.24
C LEU A 284 -67.37 -83.95 7.87
N GLU A 285 -68.21 -83.64 8.87
CA GLU A 285 -69.51 -82.96 8.70
C GLU A 285 -69.34 -81.56 8.09
N ALA A 286 -68.36 -80.78 8.55
CA ALA A 286 -68.10 -79.44 8.01
C ALA A 286 -67.71 -79.45 6.52
N ILE A 287 -66.97 -80.47 6.07
CA ILE A 287 -66.55 -80.61 4.67
C ILE A 287 -67.66 -81.21 3.80
N THR A 288 -68.32 -82.27 4.28
CA THR A 288 -69.29 -83.05 3.48
C THR A 288 -70.73 -82.57 3.61
N LYS A 289 -71.03 -81.75 4.63
CA LYS A 289 -72.38 -81.32 5.06
C LYS A 289 -73.35 -82.46 5.38
N ILE A 290 -72.82 -83.65 5.65
CA ILE A 290 -73.60 -84.84 6.02
C ILE A 290 -73.23 -85.21 7.45
N ARG A 291 -74.26 -85.40 8.28
CA ARG A 291 -74.07 -85.73 9.70
C ARG A 291 -73.79 -87.24 9.87
N PRO A 292 -72.65 -87.65 10.45
CA PRO A 292 -72.35 -89.05 10.69
C PRO A 292 -73.36 -89.66 11.67
N LEU A 293 -73.93 -90.82 11.34
CA LEU A 293 -74.95 -91.49 12.18
C LEU A 293 -74.34 -92.13 13.44
N VAL A 294 -73.14 -92.70 13.33
CA VAL A 294 -72.42 -93.38 14.42
C VAL A 294 -70.91 -93.17 14.25
N THR A 295 -70.20 -92.88 15.34
CA THR A 295 -68.73 -92.87 15.38
C THR A 295 -68.23 -94.17 16.01
N VAL A 296 -67.42 -94.93 15.29
CA VAL A 296 -66.79 -96.14 15.84
C VAL A 296 -65.49 -95.72 16.54
N PRO A 297 -65.33 -95.98 17.85
CA PRO A 297 -64.11 -95.63 18.55
C PRO A 297 -62.93 -96.45 18.02
N TYR A 298 -61.78 -95.79 17.82
CA TYR A 298 -60.57 -96.47 17.38
C TYR A 298 -60.02 -97.35 18.52
N ILE A 299 -59.96 -98.67 18.29
CA ILE A 299 -59.39 -99.64 19.26
C ILE A 299 -57.88 -99.71 19.02
N TYR A 300 -57.10 -99.27 20.01
CA TYR A 300 -55.64 -99.29 19.93
C TYR A 300 -55.07 -100.71 20.01
N THR A 301 -54.08 -101.00 19.17
CA THR A 301 -53.33 -102.26 19.25
C THR A 301 -52.22 -102.19 20.32
N GLN A 302 -51.84 -103.34 20.89
CA GLN A 302 -50.75 -103.41 21.89
C GLN A 302 -49.40 -102.88 21.34
N ALA A 303 -49.17 -102.97 20.03
CA ALA A 303 -48.00 -102.41 19.37
C ALA A 303 -48.03 -100.86 19.33
N GLU A 304 -49.18 -100.25 19.07
CA GLU A 304 -49.35 -98.79 19.08
C GLU A 304 -49.19 -98.19 20.48
N ILE A 305 -49.72 -98.86 21.51
CA ILE A 305 -49.55 -98.44 22.91
C ILE A 305 -48.07 -98.44 23.30
N LYS A 306 -47.32 -99.48 22.92
CA LYS A 306 -45.87 -99.55 23.13
C LYS A 306 -45.12 -98.44 22.37
N ARG A 307 -45.45 -98.19 21.10
CA ARG A 307 -44.84 -97.09 20.31
C ARG A 307 -45.08 -95.73 20.95
N LYS A 308 -46.29 -95.44 21.42
CA LYS A 308 -46.62 -94.18 22.12
C LYS A 308 -45.83 -94.03 23.42
N LYS A 309 -45.68 -95.12 24.18
CA LYS A 309 -44.86 -95.16 25.40
C LYS A 309 -43.38 -94.90 25.11
N HIS A 310 -42.84 -95.48 24.04
CA HIS A 310 -41.46 -95.19 23.60
C HIS A 310 -41.29 -93.73 23.16
N PHE A 311 -42.24 -93.20 22.40
CA PHE A 311 -42.23 -91.79 21.99
C PHE A 311 -42.20 -90.84 23.19
N TYR A 312 -43.11 -91.01 24.16
CA TYR A 312 -43.10 -90.18 25.37
C TYR A 312 -41.82 -90.38 26.21
N ARG A 313 -41.28 -91.59 26.29
CA ARG A 313 -39.99 -91.84 26.96
C ARG A 313 -38.86 -91.06 26.29
N TYR A 314 -38.73 -91.11 24.97
CA TYR A 314 -37.71 -90.34 24.25
C TYR A 314 -37.93 -88.83 24.38
N LEU A 315 -39.18 -88.37 24.41
CA LEU A 315 -39.50 -86.95 24.64
C LEU A 315 -39.06 -86.49 26.03
N ILE A 316 -39.34 -87.29 27.07
CA ILE A 316 -38.88 -87.01 28.44
C ILE A 316 -37.35 -87.02 28.51
N ILE A 317 -36.69 -88.02 27.92
CA ILE A 317 -35.22 -88.08 27.86
C ILE A 317 -34.65 -86.85 27.16
N GLY A 318 -35.23 -86.45 26.02
CA GLY A 318 -34.82 -85.26 25.28
C GLY A 318 -35.00 -83.96 26.08
N LEU A 319 -36.10 -83.83 26.82
CA LEU A 319 -36.38 -82.68 27.68
C LEU A 319 -35.37 -82.61 28.84
N VAL A 320 -35.05 -83.73 29.48
CA VAL A 320 -34.05 -83.81 30.54
C VAL A 320 -32.66 -83.45 29.99
N ALA A 321 -32.27 -84.02 28.84
CA ALA A 321 -31.01 -83.69 28.19
C ALA A 321 -30.90 -82.20 27.83
N PHE A 322 -31.98 -81.59 27.34
CA PHE A 322 -32.01 -80.15 27.03
C PHE A 322 -31.79 -79.28 28.27
N ILE A 323 -32.41 -79.62 29.40
CA ILE A 323 -32.22 -78.89 30.67
C ILE A 323 -30.77 -78.99 31.14
N VAL A 324 -30.18 -80.19 31.08
CA VAL A 324 -28.78 -80.42 31.49
C VAL A 324 -27.81 -79.65 30.60
N ILE A 325 -27.99 -79.71 29.28
CA ILE A 325 -27.14 -78.98 28.31
C ILE A 325 -27.28 -77.45 28.52
N SER A 326 -28.50 -76.95 28.68
CA SER A 326 -28.75 -75.53 28.97
C SER A 326 -28.06 -75.09 30.27
N SER A 327 -28.12 -75.91 31.32
CA SER A 327 -27.44 -75.66 32.59
C SER A 327 -25.91 -75.61 32.46
N ILE A 328 -25.31 -76.53 31.69
CA ILE A 328 -23.87 -76.53 31.40
C ILE A 328 -23.44 -75.30 30.60
N ILE A 329 -24.23 -74.90 29.60
CA ILE A 329 -23.97 -73.71 28.79
C ILE A 329 -23.97 -72.45 29.67
N VAL A 330 -24.95 -72.33 30.59
CA VAL A 330 -25.02 -71.21 31.54
C VAL A 330 -23.81 -71.21 32.48
N HIS A 331 -23.40 -72.39 32.96
CA HIS A 331 -22.23 -72.55 33.82
C HIS A 331 -20.93 -72.05 33.17
N LEU A 332 -20.72 -72.38 31.89
CA LEU A 332 -19.48 -72.05 31.17
C LEU A 332 -19.44 -70.62 30.60
N LEU A 333 -20.56 -70.09 30.10
CA LEU A 333 -20.56 -68.83 29.34
C LEU A 333 -21.04 -67.61 30.13
N VAL A 334 -21.78 -67.79 31.22
CA VAL A 334 -22.40 -66.67 31.94
C VAL A 334 -21.89 -66.56 33.36
N MET A 335 -22.05 -67.62 34.15
CA MET A 335 -21.69 -67.63 35.56
C MET A 335 -21.67 -69.06 36.11
N PRO A 336 -20.73 -69.40 37.02
CA PRO A 336 -20.78 -70.66 37.77
C PRO A 336 -22.13 -70.81 38.48
N LEU A 337 -22.69 -72.03 38.43
CA LEU A 337 -24.01 -72.37 38.98
C LEU A 337 -24.12 -72.04 40.48
N ASP A 338 -23.02 -72.17 41.22
CA ASP A 338 -22.94 -71.90 42.65
C ASP A 338 -23.26 -70.43 42.95
N ILE A 339 -22.75 -69.50 42.15
CA ILE A 339 -22.97 -68.07 42.36
C ILE A 339 -24.36 -67.65 41.84
N LEU A 340 -24.86 -68.31 40.81
CA LEU A 340 -26.21 -68.10 40.29
C LEU A 340 -27.26 -68.48 41.34
N PHE A 341 -27.06 -69.61 42.04
CA PHE A 341 -27.95 -70.08 43.10
C PHE A 341 -27.99 -69.10 44.28
N VAL A 342 -26.83 -68.65 44.76
CA VAL A 342 -26.72 -67.66 45.86
C VAL A 342 -27.37 -66.33 45.48
N LYS A 343 -27.21 -65.88 44.23
CA LYS A 343 -27.79 -64.62 43.75
C LYS A 343 -29.31 -64.68 43.57
N LEU A 344 -29.86 -65.85 43.23
CA LEU A 344 -31.31 -66.06 43.23
C LEU A 344 -31.86 -66.05 44.65
N LEU A 345 -31.20 -66.73 45.60
CA LEU A 345 -31.62 -66.78 47.00
C LEU A 345 -31.69 -65.36 47.61
N ASN A 346 -30.65 -64.56 47.41
CA ASN A 346 -30.56 -63.18 47.91
C ASN A 346 -31.47 -62.16 47.19
N ARG A 347 -32.19 -62.57 46.15
CA ARG A 347 -33.13 -61.68 45.43
C ARG A 347 -34.58 -61.96 45.81
N PHE A 348 -34.83 -63.10 46.44
CA PHE A 348 -36.14 -63.52 46.94
C PHE A 348 -36.24 -63.59 48.47
N ALA A 349 -35.11 -63.48 49.18
CA ALA A 349 -35.01 -63.00 50.56
C ALA A 349 -34.83 -61.48 50.55
#